data_AF-A0A3M1G7L2-F1
#
_entry.id   AF-A0A3M1G7L2-F1
#
_cell.length_a   1.000
_cell.length_b   1.000
_cell.length_c   1.000
_cell.angle_alpha   90.00
_cell.angle_beta   90.00
_cell.angle_gamma   90.00
#
_symmetry.space_group_name_H-M   'P 1'
#
loop_
_entity.id
_entity.type
_entity.pdbx_description
1 polymer ?
#
loop_
_entity_poly.entity_id
_entity_poly.type
_entity_poly.pdbx_seq_one_letter_code
_entity_poly.pdbx_strand_id
1 'polypeptide(L)'
;MDTSEATAATRAHKKAFTTIETVKGQRERVTPPAYVDDDKIKLSENSLKVLRRRYLRQDANGEYLETPAGMFYRVASHIAK
;
A
#
# COMPACT_ATOMS: atom_id res chain seq x y z
N MET A 1 -24.47 -15.40 -31.19
CA MET A 1 -23.61 -15.98 -30.14
C MET A 1 -23.11 -14.81 -29.34
N ASP A 2 -23.94 -14.40 -28.40
CA ASP A 2 -23.76 -13.21 -27.56
C ASP A 2 -22.85 -13.50 -26.37
N THR A 3 -22.30 -12.43 -25.84
CA THR A 3 -21.50 -12.29 -24.60
C THR A 3 -20.02 -12.61 -24.68
N SER A 4 -19.31 -11.86 -25.53
CA SER A 4 -18.02 -11.30 -25.13
C SER A 4 -18.23 -10.21 -24.09
N GLU A 5 -17.19 -9.95 -23.31
CA GLU A 5 -17.02 -8.79 -22.42
C GLU A 5 -17.48 -8.99 -20.98
N ALA A 6 -16.73 -9.85 -20.28
CA ALA A 6 -16.65 -9.84 -18.83
C ALA A 6 -16.28 -8.43 -18.34
N THR A 7 -17.20 -7.83 -17.60
CA THR A 7 -17.13 -6.57 -16.86
C THR A 7 -15.79 -6.32 -16.17
N ALA A 8 -14.97 -5.43 -16.74
CA ALA A 8 -13.89 -4.77 -16.03
C ALA A 8 -14.50 -3.62 -15.20
N ALA A 9 -14.98 -3.94 -14.00
CA ALA A 9 -15.40 -2.93 -13.04
C ALA A 9 -14.19 -2.05 -12.67
N THR A 10 -14.23 -0.78 -13.08
CA THR A 10 -13.26 0.26 -12.74
C THR A 10 -13.17 0.38 -11.21
N ARG A 11 -12.19 -0.31 -10.63
CA ARG A 11 -11.91 -0.26 -9.20
C ARG A 11 -11.27 1.09 -8.93
N ALA A 12 -11.94 1.96 -8.18
CA ALA A 12 -11.36 3.24 -7.74
C ALA A 12 -10.01 2.98 -7.05
N HIS A 13 -8.92 3.33 -7.72
CA HIS A 13 -7.56 3.04 -7.28
C HIS A 13 -7.21 3.88 -6.05
N LYS A 14 -6.90 3.22 -4.94
CA LYS A 14 -6.43 3.90 -3.73
C LYS A 14 -4.96 4.26 -3.96
N LYS A 15 -4.65 5.57 -4.00
CA LYS A 15 -3.27 6.07 -4.10
C LYS A 15 -2.39 5.47 -2.99
N ALA A 16 -1.14 5.15 -3.32
CA ALA A 16 -0.13 4.69 -2.37
C ALA A 16 0.02 5.69 -1.22
N PHE A 17 0.17 5.19 0.01
CA PHE A 17 0.39 6.04 1.18
C PHE A 17 1.23 5.33 2.24
N THR A 18 1.92 6.13 3.04
CA THR A 18 2.61 5.68 4.25
C THR A 18 2.28 6.65 5.38
N THR A 19 1.69 6.15 6.45
CA THR A 19 1.47 6.94 7.66
C THR A 19 2.64 6.70 8.61
N ILE A 20 3.27 7.78 9.06
CA ILE A 20 4.32 7.74 10.07
C ILE A 20 3.69 8.09 11.42
N GLU A 21 3.77 7.17 12.38
CA GLU A 21 3.48 7.45 13.78
C GLU A 21 4.80 7.81 14.48
N THR A 22 5.16 9.10 14.45
CA THR A 22 6.38 9.61 15.13
C THR A 22 6.17 9.67 16.64
N VAL A 23 4.94 9.91 17.08
CA VAL A 23 4.50 9.97 18.48
C VAL A 23 3.14 9.27 18.58
N LYS A 24 2.89 8.53 19.67
CA LYS A 24 1.63 7.80 19.90
C LYS A 24 0.43 8.75 19.74
N GLY A 25 -0.37 8.56 18.69
CA GLY A 25 -1.55 9.38 18.37
C GLY A 25 -1.33 10.52 17.38
N GLN A 26 -0.09 10.87 17.03
CA GLN A 26 0.21 11.80 15.94
C GLN A 26 0.48 11.03 14.66
N ARG A 27 -0.57 10.87 13.85
CA ARG A 27 -0.50 10.25 12.53
C ARG A 27 -0.23 11.30 11.47
N GLU A 28 0.98 11.31 10.92
CA GLU A 28 1.27 12.10 9.73
C GLU A 28 1.21 11.22 8.49
N ARG A 29 0.25 11.52 7.60
CA ARG A 29 0.13 10.82 6.32
C ARG A 29 1.13 11.39 5.33
N VAL A 30 2.15 10.61 5.03
CA VAL A 30 3.10 10.92 3.96
C VAL A 30 2.54 10.39 2.64
N THR A 31 2.40 11.29 1.68
CA THR A 31 2.05 10.93 0.30
C THR A 31 3.35 10.70 -0.46
N PRO A 32 3.62 9.47 -0.94
CA PRO A 32 4.79 9.19 -1.77
C PRO A 32 4.75 9.97 -3.11
N PRO A 33 5.90 10.13 -3.79
CA PRO A 33 5.96 10.73 -5.11
C PRO A 33 5.09 9.98 -6.14
N ALA A 34 4.69 10.68 -7.21
CA ALA A 34 3.75 10.16 -8.22
C ALA A 34 4.19 8.87 -8.93
N TYR A 35 5.47 8.51 -8.90
CA TYR A 35 5.96 7.25 -9.49
C TYR A 35 5.68 6.02 -8.62
N VAL A 36 5.32 6.21 -7.35
CA VAL A 36 5.02 5.15 -6.39
C VAL A 36 3.55 4.76 -6.50
N ASP A 37 3.31 3.54 -6.96
CA ASP A 37 1.97 3.07 -7.34
C ASP A 37 1.80 1.59 -7.00
N ASP A 38 0.71 1.26 -6.31
CA ASP A 38 0.37 -0.10 -5.92
C ASP A 38 0.00 -0.97 -7.13
N ASP A 39 -0.60 -0.39 -8.18
CA ASP A 39 -1.05 -1.14 -9.35
C ASP A 39 0.12 -1.65 -10.21
N LYS A 40 1.29 -1.00 -10.10
CA LYS A 40 2.52 -1.44 -10.78
C LYS A 40 3.18 -2.63 -10.09
N ILE A 41 2.73 -3.01 -8.89
CA ILE A 41 3.33 -4.08 -8.10
C ILE A 41 2.49 -5.35 -8.25
N LYS A 42 3.01 -6.31 -9.01
CA LYS A 42 2.37 -7.60 -9.20
C LYS A 42 2.65 -8.51 -8.00
N LEU A 43 1.76 -8.51 -7.02
CA LEU A 43 1.81 -9.41 -5.86
C LEU A 43 0.81 -10.54 -5.99
N SER A 44 1.25 -11.76 -5.68
CA SER A 44 0.32 -12.87 -5.46
C SER A 44 -0.55 -12.61 -4.22
N GLU A 45 -1.71 -13.25 -4.14
CA GLU A 45 -2.58 -13.13 -2.96
C GLU A 45 -1.85 -13.57 -1.68
N ASN A 46 -1.02 -14.62 -1.76
CA ASN A 46 -0.23 -15.09 -0.62
C ASN A 46 0.84 -14.08 -0.20
N SER A 47 1.55 -13.49 -1.17
CA SER A 47 2.53 -12.43 -0.91
C SER A 47 1.88 -11.24 -0.20
N LEU A 48 0.69 -10.85 -0.64
CA LEU A 48 -0.08 -9.76 -0.03
C LEU A 48 -0.53 -10.11 1.40
N LYS A 49 -0.93 -11.37 1.65
CA LYS A 49 -1.24 -11.86 3.01
C LYS A 49 -0.02 -11.80 3.94
N VAL A 50 1.15 -12.20 3.44
CA VAL A 50 2.41 -12.16 4.21
C VAL A 50 2.81 -10.71 4.51
N LEU A 51 2.74 -9.81 3.52
CA LEU A 51 3.02 -8.38 3.70
C LEU A 51 2.16 -7.76 4.78
N ARG A 52 0.84 -7.94 4.69
CA ARG A 52 -0.12 -7.46 5.69
C ARG A 52 0.19 -7.96 7.09
N ARG A 53 0.57 -9.23 7.24
CA ARG A 53 0.79 -9.86 8.55
C ARG A 53 2.12 -9.48 9.22
N ARG A 54 3.18 -9.26 8.44
CA ARG A 54 4.56 -9.18 8.98
C ARG A 54 5.27 -7.86 8.71
N TYR A 55 4.88 -7.11 7.68
CA TYR A 55 5.71 -6.03 7.15
C TYR A 55 5.01 -4.67 7.09
N LEU A 56 3.72 -4.63 6.79
CA LEU A 56 2.96 -3.38 6.84
C LEU A 56 2.80 -2.95 8.29
N ARG A 57 3.12 -1.69 8.56
CA ARG A 57 2.84 -1.04 9.84
C ARG A 57 1.35 -1.07 10.14
N GLN A 58 1.05 -1.33 11.41
CA GLN A 58 -0.31 -1.32 11.95
C GLN A 58 -0.34 -0.41 13.17
N ASP A 59 -1.50 0.18 13.43
CA ASP A 59 -1.76 0.86 14.68
C ASP A 59 -2.08 -0.13 15.82
N ALA A 60 -2.36 0.40 17.01
CA ALA A 60 -2.78 -0.40 18.16
C ALA A 60 -4.14 -1.11 17.97
N ASN A 61 -4.95 -0.70 16.99
CA ASN A 61 -6.24 -1.27 16.66
C ASN A 61 -6.15 -2.31 15.51
N GLY A 62 -4.97 -2.53 14.94
CA GLY A 62 -4.74 -3.43 13.81
C GLY A 62 -5.04 -2.82 12.42
N GLU A 63 -5.25 -1.51 12.32
CA GLU A 63 -5.45 -0.81 11.06
C GLU A 63 -4.12 -0.62 10.31
N TYR A 64 -4.09 -0.95 9.02
CA TYR A 64 -2.90 -0.78 8.19
C TYR A 64 -2.59 0.70 7.95
N LEU A 65 -1.40 1.11 8.38
CA LEU A 65 -0.91 2.48 8.26
C LEU A 65 -0.23 2.76 6.92
N GLU A 66 0.02 1.76 6.10
CA GLU A 66 0.69 1.89 4.81
C GLU A 66 0.18 0.88 3.77
N THR A 67 0.36 1.20 2.49
CA THR A 67 0.14 0.27 1.37
C THR A 67 1.42 -0.47 1.01
N PRO A 68 1.38 -1.58 0.23
CA PRO A 68 2.60 -2.23 -0.28
C PRO A 68 3.57 -1.26 -0.98
N ALA A 69 3.09 -0.39 -1.86
CA ALA A 69 3.92 0.60 -2.54
C ALA A 69 4.49 1.63 -1.56
N GLY A 70 3.68 2.10 -0.60
CA GLY A 70 4.15 2.98 0.47
C GLY A 70 5.25 2.33 1.32
N MET A 71 5.09 1.04 1.65
CA MET A 71 6.08 0.27 2.40
C MET A 71 7.40 0.14 1.63
N PHE A 72 7.37 -0.15 0.32
CA PHE A 72 8.58 -0.17 -0.50
C PHE A 72 9.25 1.20 -0.59
N TYR A 73 8.47 2.27 -0.78
CA TYR A 73 9.01 3.62 -0.79
C TYR A 73 9.69 3.98 0.52
N ARG A 74 9.08 3.63 1.66
CA ARG A 74 9.68 3.82 2.99
C ARG A 74 11.05 3.13 3.08
N VAL A 75 11.15 1.87 2.68
CA VAL A 75 12.41 1.12 2.70
C VAL A 75 13.44 1.77 1.79
N ALA A 76 13.10 2.04 0.54
CA ALA A 76 14.01 2.67 -0.43
C ALA A 76 14.53 4.04 0.07
N SER A 77 13.64 4.86 0.62
CA SER A 77 13.99 6.18 1.18
C SER A 77 14.91 6.11 2.38
N HIS A 78 14.88 5.01 3.13
CA HIS A 78 15.76 4.81 4.29
C HIS A 78 17.12 4.25 3.88
N ILE A 79 17.17 3.44 2.82
CA ILE A 79 18.42 2.89 2.25
C ILE A 79 19.22 3.97 1.50
N ALA A 80 18.54 4.90 0.83
CA ALA A 80 19.19 5.93 0.01
C ALA A 80 19.79 7.11 0.80
N LYS A 81 19.61 7.14 2.12
CA LYS A 81 20.19 8.15 3.03
C LYS A 81 21.59 7.73 3.44
#